data_AF-A0A0Q6UND3-F1
#
_entry.id   AF-A0A0Q6UND3-F1
#
_cell.length_a   1.000
_cell.length_b   1.000
_cell.length_c   1.000
_cell.angle_alpha   90.00
_cell.angle_beta   90.00
_cell.angle_gamma   90.00
#
_symmetry.space_group_name_H-M   'P 1'
#
loop_
_entity.id
_entity.type
_entity.pdbx_description
1 polymer ?
#
loop_
_entity_poly.entity_id
_entity_poly.type
_entity_poly.pdbx_seq_one_letter_code
_entity_poly.pdbx_strand_id
1 'polypeptide(L)'
;MSLGYWNQVQAAGFEVPSDRPLDDLTAELTTMLGSTRPEVRDGTAFPALATWIDRGVYDDLLLGLGDGMVTGLSVGLGEDGTDSVFRRSFSVLILACCIERDNEHHLLPGSKILEWGDRVATWFLTERDTRGFVVGKGWAHTIAHGADALGALGESPHIAGAEHAVLLDVIAERLLEQPTDAPLAAGEPDRLATAVMQILRRNTLGTDVLEPWIHRIGAAGNPFGGPVDHDPYAATAAPQAFLRALFLQLSLAARPPTVRPDLLLVVIDALRMTNTPYLRVGTD
;
A
#
# COMPACT_ATOMS: atom_id res chain seq x y z
N MET A 1 -26.90 12.19 3.88
CA MET A 1 -27.51 12.70 5.12
C MET A 1 -26.61 13.76 5.78
N SER A 2 -27.05 14.36 6.89
CA SER A 2 -26.18 15.27 7.66
C SER A 2 -25.11 14.47 8.42
N LEU A 3 -23.93 15.05 8.65
CA LEU A 3 -22.90 14.47 9.52
C LEU A 3 -23.44 14.06 10.90
N GLY A 4 -24.52 14.69 11.37
CA GLY A 4 -25.13 14.38 12.67
C GLY A 4 -25.62 12.94 12.80
N TYR A 5 -26.07 12.30 11.72
CA TYR A 5 -26.47 10.89 11.74
C TYR A 5 -25.26 9.99 11.97
N TRP A 6 -24.22 10.14 11.16
CA TRP A 6 -23.04 9.30 11.25
C TRP A 6 -22.21 9.54 12.52
N ASN A 7 -22.25 10.74 13.09
CA ASN A 7 -21.67 10.99 14.42
C ASN A 7 -22.35 10.14 15.51
N GLN A 8 -23.66 9.87 15.40
CA GLN A 8 -24.36 8.99 16.34
C GLN A 8 -23.92 7.53 16.15
N VAL A 9 -23.80 7.09 14.89
CA VAL A 9 -23.28 5.75 14.56
C VAL A 9 -21.87 5.56 15.11
N GLN A 10 -21.00 6.57 14.94
CA GLN A 10 -19.65 6.57 15.51
C GLN A 10 -19.67 6.52 17.04
N ALA A 11 -20.51 7.33 17.70
CA ALA A 11 -20.65 7.33 19.16
C ALA A 11 -21.18 6.00 19.70
N ALA A 12 -21.95 5.25 18.91
CA ALA A 12 -22.41 3.91 19.20
C ALA A 12 -21.39 2.81 18.82
N GLY A 13 -20.13 3.16 18.53
CA GLY A 13 -19.09 2.17 18.19
C GLY A 13 -19.31 1.49 16.84
N PHE A 14 -19.89 2.20 15.88
CA PHE A 14 -20.23 1.72 14.54
C PHE A 14 -21.10 0.47 14.54
N GLU A 15 -22.08 0.36 15.45
CA GLU A 15 -23.16 -0.61 15.28
C GLU A 15 -23.89 -0.35 13.96
N VAL A 16 -24.24 -1.42 13.23
CA VAL A 16 -24.96 -1.30 11.95
C VAL A 16 -26.36 -0.77 12.24
N PRO A 17 -26.72 0.41 11.71
CA PRO A 17 -28.05 0.96 11.93
C PRO A 17 -29.13 0.07 11.32
N SER A 18 -30.22 -0.16 12.05
CA SER A 18 -31.36 -0.98 11.58
C SER A 18 -32.48 -0.14 10.96
N ASP A 19 -32.29 1.17 10.83
CA ASP A 19 -33.30 2.11 10.32
C ASP A 19 -33.43 2.05 8.79
N ARG A 20 -32.46 1.46 8.09
CA ARG A 20 -32.48 1.27 6.64
C ARG A 20 -31.63 0.08 6.19
N PRO A 21 -31.81 -0.37 4.94
CA PRO A 21 -31.01 -1.44 4.35
C PRO A 21 -29.49 -1.18 4.35
N LEU A 22 -28.70 -2.26 4.44
CA LEU A 22 -27.23 -2.20 4.46
C LEU A 22 -26.65 -1.67 3.15
N ASP A 23 -27.27 -1.96 2.01
CA ASP A 23 -26.86 -1.45 0.69
C ASP A 23 -26.97 0.07 0.61
N ASP A 24 -28.04 0.67 1.13
CA ASP A 24 -28.20 2.13 1.22
C ASP A 24 -27.10 2.78 2.08
N LEU A 25 -26.80 2.18 3.24
CA LEU A 25 -25.70 2.62 4.12
C LEU A 25 -24.35 2.52 3.40
N THR A 26 -24.11 1.40 2.73
CA THR A 26 -22.86 1.13 2.00
C THR A 26 -22.65 2.11 0.85
N ALA A 27 -23.70 2.41 0.08
CA ALA A 27 -23.64 3.36 -1.03
C ALA A 27 -23.32 4.78 -0.55
N GLU A 28 -23.90 5.19 0.60
CA GLU A 28 -23.60 6.48 1.21
C GLU A 28 -22.15 6.56 1.70
N LEU A 29 -21.69 5.54 2.46
CA LEU A 29 -20.31 5.50 2.95
C LEU A 29 -19.30 5.46 1.80
N THR A 30 -19.57 4.68 0.75
CA THR A 30 -18.73 4.62 -0.45
C THR A 30 -18.62 5.99 -1.14
N THR A 31 -19.71 6.76 -1.16
CA THR A 31 -19.69 8.15 -1.66
C THR A 31 -18.81 9.03 -0.77
N MET A 32 -18.94 8.88 0.54
CA MET A 32 -18.19 9.63 1.55
C MET A 32 -16.67 9.36 1.52
N LEU A 33 -16.22 8.20 1.03
CA LEU A 33 -14.79 7.92 0.81
C LEU A 33 -14.12 8.91 -0.15
N GLY A 34 -14.88 9.55 -1.05
CA GLY A 34 -14.37 10.57 -1.97
C GLY A 34 -14.41 12.01 -1.41
N SER A 35 -14.84 12.21 -0.16
CA SER A 35 -15.01 13.55 0.40
C SER A 35 -13.67 14.26 0.55
N THR A 36 -13.64 15.57 0.31
CA THR A 36 -12.50 16.45 0.61
C THR A 36 -12.39 16.80 2.10
N ARG A 37 -13.41 16.44 2.89
CA ARG A 37 -13.48 16.67 4.33
C ARG A 37 -12.94 15.43 5.06
N PRO A 38 -11.77 15.51 5.72
CA PRO A 38 -11.16 14.35 6.36
C PRO A 38 -12.04 13.74 7.47
N GLU A 39 -12.82 14.53 8.19
CA GLU A 39 -13.77 14.04 9.20
C GLU A 39 -14.90 13.18 8.61
N VAL A 40 -15.25 13.39 7.34
CA VAL A 40 -16.26 12.59 6.62
C VAL A 40 -15.61 11.30 6.11
N ARG A 41 -14.44 11.40 5.50
CA ARG A 41 -13.75 10.28 4.86
C ARG A 41 -13.02 9.40 5.88
N ASP A 42 -12.05 9.97 6.58
CA ASP A 42 -11.19 9.31 7.57
C ASP A 42 -11.90 9.14 8.92
N GLY A 43 -12.75 10.09 9.30
CA GLY A 43 -13.43 10.07 10.61
C GLY A 43 -14.68 9.21 10.66
N THR A 44 -15.31 8.94 9.51
CA THR A 44 -16.60 8.27 9.43
C THR A 44 -16.61 7.12 8.44
N ALA A 45 -16.40 7.40 7.15
CA ALA A 45 -16.65 6.41 6.10
C ALA A 45 -15.70 5.22 6.16
N PHE A 46 -14.40 5.49 6.25
CA PHE A 46 -13.41 4.44 6.38
C PHE A 46 -13.59 3.62 7.67
N PRO A 47 -13.65 4.23 8.88
CA PRO A 47 -13.81 3.46 10.11
C PRO A 47 -15.10 2.64 10.16
N ALA A 48 -16.22 3.16 9.64
CA ALA A 48 -17.47 2.42 9.60
C ALA A 48 -17.35 1.17 8.71
N LEU A 49 -16.90 1.32 7.47
CA LEU A 49 -16.72 0.20 6.55
C LEU A 49 -15.70 -0.82 7.07
N ALA A 50 -14.54 -0.36 7.54
CA ALA A 50 -13.52 -1.23 8.11
C ALA A 50 -14.04 -2.01 9.32
N THR A 51 -14.76 -1.36 10.24
CA THR A 51 -15.37 -2.02 11.40
C THR A 51 -16.42 -3.06 10.99
N TRP A 52 -17.22 -2.77 9.96
CA TRP A 52 -18.25 -3.70 9.49
C TRP A 52 -17.65 -4.90 8.75
N ILE A 53 -16.57 -4.70 7.99
CA ILE A 53 -15.79 -5.79 7.39
C ILE A 53 -15.19 -6.67 8.49
N ASP A 54 -14.49 -6.08 9.47
CA ASP A 54 -13.87 -6.78 10.60
C ASP A 54 -14.88 -7.62 11.40
N ARG A 55 -16.08 -7.09 11.64
CA ARG A 55 -17.17 -7.78 12.35
C ARG A 55 -17.92 -8.82 11.51
N GLY A 56 -17.54 -9.01 10.25
CA GLY A 56 -18.18 -9.97 9.34
C GLY A 56 -19.57 -9.58 8.85
N VAL A 57 -19.96 -8.29 8.96
CA VAL A 57 -21.24 -7.77 8.45
C VAL A 57 -21.35 -8.00 6.94
N TYR A 58 -20.21 -7.99 6.25
CA TYR A 58 -20.12 -8.17 4.81
C TYR A 58 -19.71 -9.59 4.38
N ASP A 59 -19.63 -10.60 5.25
CA ASP A 59 -19.08 -11.91 4.87
C ASP A 59 -19.79 -12.52 3.63
N ASP A 60 -21.12 -12.49 3.61
CA ASP A 60 -21.93 -12.97 2.47
C ASP A 60 -21.94 -11.99 1.26
N LEU A 61 -21.45 -10.77 1.44
CA LEU A 61 -21.48 -9.68 0.47
C LEU A 61 -20.07 -9.21 0.05
N LEU A 62 -19.02 -9.88 0.53
CA LEU A 62 -17.65 -9.40 0.46
C LEU A 62 -17.19 -9.24 -0.99
N LEU A 63 -17.61 -10.17 -1.85
CA LEU A 63 -17.38 -10.13 -3.29
C LEU A 63 -17.96 -8.85 -3.91
N GLY A 64 -19.22 -8.51 -3.59
CA GLY A 64 -19.88 -7.34 -4.13
C GLY A 64 -19.27 -6.02 -3.63
N LEU A 65 -18.92 -5.97 -2.34
CA LEU A 65 -18.24 -4.81 -1.76
C LEU A 65 -16.87 -4.58 -2.41
N GLY A 66 -16.06 -5.64 -2.53
CA GLY A 66 -14.74 -5.55 -3.16
C GLY A 66 -14.81 -5.17 -4.64
N ASP A 67 -15.78 -5.68 -5.40
CA ASP A 67 -16.00 -5.26 -6.80
C ASP A 67 -16.39 -3.78 -6.93
N GLY A 68 -17.19 -3.28 -5.98
CA GLY A 68 -17.48 -1.85 -5.87
C GLY A 68 -16.23 -1.00 -5.57
N MET A 69 -15.31 -1.51 -4.74
CA MET A 69 -14.05 -0.83 -4.46
C MET A 69 -13.08 -0.87 -5.65
N VAL A 70 -12.97 -2.01 -6.35
CA VAL A 70 -12.20 -2.12 -7.60
C VAL A 70 -12.69 -1.11 -8.64
N THR A 71 -14.02 -0.97 -8.78
CA THR A 71 -14.61 0.05 -9.67
C THR A 71 -14.18 1.46 -9.26
N GLY A 72 -14.07 1.71 -7.96
CA GLY A 72 -13.61 2.99 -7.39
C GLY A 72 -12.19 3.39 -7.79
N LEU A 73 -11.30 2.43 -8.09
CA LEU A 73 -9.94 2.69 -8.57
C LEU A 73 -9.90 3.41 -9.92
N SER A 74 -10.97 3.31 -10.72
CA SER A 74 -11.05 3.95 -12.04
C SER A 74 -11.54 5.41 -11.99
N VAL A 75 -12.04 5.89 -10.84
CA VAL A 75 -12.69 7.19 -10.73
C VAL A 75 -11.66 8.32 -10.88
N GLY A 76 -11.68 9.00 -12.03
CA GLY A 76 -10.73 10.07 -12.35
C GLY A 76 -9.28 9.57 -12.53
N LEU A 77 -9.08 8.29 -12.83
CA LEU A 77 -7.75 7.72 -13.01
C LEU A 77 -6.99 8.45 -14.13
N GLY A 78 -5.73 8.82 -13.84
CA GLY A 78 -4.88 9.60 -14.74
C GLY A 78 -4.98 11.12 -14.55
N GLU A 79 -5.93 11.60 -13.75
CA GLU A 79 -5.90 12.96 -13.21
C GLU A 79 -4.79 13.09 -12.16
N ASP A 80 -4.24 14.30 -12.08
CA ASP A 80 -3.21 14.67 -11.10
C ASP A 80 -3.62 15.98 -10.42
N GLY A 81 -3.43 16.05 -9.11
CA GLY A 81 -3.74 17.22 -8.30
C GLY A 81 -5.23 17.43 -7.96
N THR A 82 -6.14 16.62 -8.52
CA THR A 82 -7.60 16.77 -8.33
C THR A 82 -8.11 16.05 -7.08
N ASP A 83 -9.37 16.27 -6.71
CA ASP A 83 -9.96 15.62 -5.53
C ASP A 83 -10.43 14.19 -5.78
N SER A 84 -10.39 13.72 -7.04
CA SER A 84 -10.77 12.34 -7.38
C SER A 84 -9.83 11.30 -6.76
N VAL A 85 -8.60 11.70 -6.39
CA VAL A 85 -7.61 10.85 -5.70
C VAL A 85 -8.15 10.24 -4.41
N PHE A 86 -8.95 10.99 -3.64
CA PHE A 86 -9.49 10.50 -2.37
C PHE A 86 -10.36 9.27 -2.58
N ARG A 87 -11.23 9.30 -3.60
CA ARG A 87 -12.09 8.15 -3.91
C ARG A 87 -11.25 6.94 -4.29
N ARG A 88 -10.24 7.09 -5.17
CA ARG A 88 -9.39 5.95 -5.59
C ARG A 88 -8.60 5.36 -4.43
N SER A 89 -7.89 6.24 -3.71
CA SER A 89 -7.04 5.85 -2.59
C SER A 89 -7.83 5.18 -1.46
N PHE A 90 -8.99 5.70 -1.08
CA PHE A 90 -9.81 5.06 -0.06
C PHE A 90 -10.55 3.82 -0.55
N SER A 91 -10.75 3.67 -1.87
CA SER A 91 -11.24 2.41 -2.43
C SER A 91 -10.22 1.29 -2.22
N VAL A 92 -8.95 1.54 -2.55
CA VAL A 92 -7.92 0.51 -2.42
C VAL A 92 -7.70 0.14 -0.95
N LEU A 93 -7.85 1.12 -0.04
CA LEU A 93 -7.77 0.87 1.41
C LEU A 93 -8.89 -0.07 1.88
N ILE A 94 -10.15 0.18 1.50
CA ILE A 94 -11.26 -0.73 1.86
C ILE A 94 -11.10 -2.09 1.17
N LEU A 95 -10.58 -2.12 -0.06
CA LEU A 95 -10.27 -3.38 -0.73
C LEU A 95 -9.20 -4.18 0.02
N ALA A 96 -8.19 -3.52 0.61
CA ALA A 96 -7.22 -4.18 1.49
C ALA A 96 -7.92 -4.85 2.67
N CYS A 97 -8.84 -4.14 3.35
CA CYS A 97 -9.64 -4.74 4.45
C CYS A 97 -10.46 -5.95 3.98
N CYS A 98 -11.03 -5.91 2.77
CA CYS A 98 -11.75 -7.07 2.22
C CYS A 98 -10.82 -8.27 1.99
N ILE A 99 -9.60 -8.03 1.50
CA ILE A 99 -8.60 -9.08 1.26
C ILE A 99 -8.09 -9.64 2.60
N GLU A 100 -7.85 -8.80 3.60
CA GLU A 100 -7.47 -9.22 4.95
C GLU A 100 -8.57 -10.10 5.58
N ARG A 101 -9.83 -9.70 5.46
CA ARG A 101 -10.98 -10.50 5.91
C ARG A 101 -11.02 -11.87 5.23
N ASP A 102 -10.77 -11.92 3.91
CA ASP A 102 -10.68 -13.18 3.17
C ASP A 102 -9.47 -14.04 3.59
N ASN A 103 -8.32 -13.42 3.85
CA ASN A 103 -7.13 -14.15 4.31
C ASN A 103 -7.39 -14.87 5.63
N GLU A 104 -8.19 -14.27 6.52
CA GLU A 104 -8.55 -14.84 7.82
C GLU A 104 -9.67 -15.89 7.75
N HIS A 105 -10.67 -15.68 6.87
CA HIS A 105 -11.92 -16.46 6.89
C HIS A 105 -12.19 -17.29 5.63
N HIS A 106 -11.39 -17.15 4.57
CA HIS A 106 -11.47 -17.91 3.32
C HIS A 106 -12.86 -17.84 2.66
N LEU A 107 -13.33 -16.62 2.42
CA LEU A 107 -14.70 -16.32 1.98
C LEU A 107 -14.83 -16.29 0.45
N LEU A 108 -13.72 -16.09 -0.26
CA LEU A 108 -13.69 -15.85 -1.69
C LEU A 108 -12.91 -16.95 -2.44
N PRO A 109 -13.26 -17.24 -3.70
CA PRO A 109 -12.44 -18.10 -4.53
C PRO A 109 -11.13 -17.38 -4.91
N GLY A 110 -10.02 -18.12 -4.95
CA GLY A 110 -8.71 -17.54 -5.29
C GLY A 110 -8.66 -16.80 -6.64
N SER A 111 -9.47 -17.20 -7.62
CA SER A 111 -9.60 -16.47 -8.89
C SER A 111 -10.03 -15.01 -8.70
N LYS A 112 -10.84 -14.74 -7.67
CA LYS A 112 -11.31 -13.39 -7.36
C LYS A 112 -10.24 -12.54 -6.70
N ILE A 113 -9.44 -13.14 -5.82
CA ILE A 113 -8.27 -12.47 -5.24
C ILE A 113 -7.25 -12.12 -6.31
N LEU A 114 -6.99 -13.02 -7.26
CA LEU A 114 -6.11 -12.74 -8.40
C LEU A 114 -6.66 -11.61 -9.29
N GLU A 115 -7.97 -11.63 -9.59
CA GLU A 115 -8.63 -10.55 -10.35
C GLU A 115 -8.47 -9.19 -9.65
N TRP A 116 -8.72 -9.11 -8.34
CA TRP A 116 -8.53 -7.88 -7.58
C TRP A 116 -7.06 -7.47 -7.53
N GLY A 117 -6.14 -8.42 -7.39
CA GLY A 117 -4.70 -8.21 -7.44
C GLY A 117 -4.24 -7.54 -8.74
N ASP A 118 -4.69 -8.04 -9.89
CA ASP A 118 -4.38 -7.46 -11.20
C ASP A 118 -4.87 -6.00 -11.30
N ARG A 119 -6.06 -5.72 -10.77
CA ARG A 119 -6.65 -4.37 -10.77
C ARG A 119 -5.90 -3.41 -9.86
N VAL A 120 -5.52 -3.88 -8.67
CA VAL A 120 -4.70 -3.12 -7.71
C VAL A 120 -3.33 -2.82 -8.31
N ALA A 121 -2.63 -3.82 -8.86
CA ALA A 121 -1.32 -3.63 -9.49
C ALA A 121 -1.39 -2.66 -10.67
N THR A 122 -2.39 -2.81 -11.55
CA THR A 122 -2.58 -1.91 -12.70
C THR A 122 -2.82 -0.48 -12.25
N TRP A 123 -3.73 -0.27 -11.30
CA TRP A 123 -3.99 1.06 -10.73
C TRP A 123 -2.73 1.62 -10.06
N PHE A 124 -2.07 0.81 -9.23
CA PHE A 124 -0.90 1.21 -8.47
C PHE A 124 0.33 1.51 -9.34
N LEU A 125 0.38 1.09 -10.60
CA LEU A 125 1.43 1.50 -11.55
C LEU A 125 1.02 2.68 -12.44
N THR A 126 -0.28 2.84 -12.72
CA THR A 126 -0.79 3.88 -13.63
C THR A 126 -1.24 5.16 -12.94
N GLU A 127 -1.42 5.12 -11.62
CA GLU A 127 -1.78 6.28 -10.81
C GLU A 127 -0.71 7.36 -10.89
N ARG A 128 -1.14 8.58 -11.22
CA ARG A 128 -0.28 9.76 -11.33
C ARG A 128 -0.27 10.58 -10.06
N ASP A 129 -1.38 10.61 -9.34
CA ASP A 129 -1.50 11.40 -8.12
C ASP A 129 -0.93 10.64 -6.91
N THR A 130 0.34 10.86 -6.64
CA THR A 130 1.08 10.18 -5.57
C THR A 130 1.03 10.91 -4.23
N ARG A 131 0.18 11.93 -4.08
CA ARG A 131 0.18 12.79 -2.89
C ARG A 131 -0.13 12.00 -1.60
N GLY A 132 0.69 12.21 -0.58
CA GLY A 132 0.45 11.69 0.77
C GLY A 132 -0.54 12.55 1.57
N PHE A 133 -0.26 13.86 1.70
CA PHE A 133 -1.09 14.82 2.45
C PHE A 133 -1.46 16.02 1.58
N VAL A 134 -2.73 16.43 1.64
CA VAL A 134 -3.26 17.60 0.93
C VAL A 134 -3.69 18.64 1.94
N VAL A 135 -3.04 19.81 1.91
CA VAL A 135 -3.33 20.92 2.82
C VAL A 135 -4.82 21.29 2.78
N GLY A 136 -5.45 21.33 3.94
CA GLY A 136 -6.87 21.63 4.10
C GLY A 136 -7.83 20.46 3.81
N LYS A 137 -7.34 19.33 3.26
CA LYS A 137 -8.16 18.15 2.91
C LYS A 137 -7.72 16.85 3.59
N GLY A 138 -6.55 16.86 4.24
CA GLY A 138 -6.01 15.72 5.00
C GLY A 138 -5.28 14.71 4.12
N TRP A 139 -5.28 13.45 4.56
CA TRP A 139 -4.51 12.38 3.92
C TRP A 139 -5.14 11.92 2.61
N ALA A 140 -4.39 12.01 1.52
CA ALA A 140 -4.70 11.30 0.29
C ALA A 140 -4.10 9.89 0.32
N HIS A 141 -2.87 9.74 0.83
CA HIS A 141 -2.23 8.46 1.14
C HIS A 141 -2.21 7.46 -0.03
N THR A 142 -2.11 7.94 -1.27
CA THR A 142 -2.30 7.08 -2.44
C THR A 142 -1.33 5.90 -2.46
N ILE A 143 -0.03 6.17 -2.33
CA ILE A 143 1.00 5.12 -2.31
C ILE A 143 0.90 4.28 -1.04
N ALA A 144 0.55 4.90 0.06
CA ALA A 144 0.43 4.27 1.36
C ALA A 144 -0.69 3.21 1.38
N HIS A 145 -1.91 3.55 0.93
CA HIS A 145 -3.03 2.61 0.85
C HIS A 145 -2.79 1.52 -0.20
N GLY A 146 -2.11 1.85 -1.31
CA GLY A 146 -1.68 0.83 -2.27
C GLY A 146 -0.69 -0.17 -1.68
N ALA A 147 0.25 0.29 -0.84
CA ALA A 147 1.16 -0.60 -0.12
C ALA A 147 0.41 -1.59 0.79
N ASP A 148 -0.59 -1.12 1.55
CA ASP A 148 -1.39 -2.00 2.41
C ASP A 148 -2.14 -3.07 1.59
N ALA A 149 -2.72 -2.69 0.46
CA ALA A 149 -3.41 -3.64 -0.42
C ALA A 149 -2.45 -4.69 -1.01
N LEU A 150 -1.24 -4.28 -1.44
CA LEU A 150 -0.22 -5.21 -1.91
C LEU A 150 0.28 -6.14 -0.79
N GLY A 151 0.38 -5.62 0.44
CA GLY A 151 0.68 -6.41 1.63
C GLY A 151 -0.37 -7.46 1.94
N ALA A 152 -1.65 -7.06 1.95
CA ALA A 152 -2.79 -7.95 2.13
C ALA A 152 -2.86 -9.03 1.04
N LEU A 153 -2.64 -8.67 -0.23
CA LEU A 153 -2.51 -9.64 -1.33
C LEU A 153 -1.37 -10.62 -1.07
N GLY A 154 -0.21 -10.11 -0.65
CA GLY A 154 0.96 -10.92 -0.31
C GLY A 154 0.74 -11.89 0.86
N GLU A 155 -0.27 -11.69 1.71
CA GLU A 155 -0.60 -12.66 2.77
C GLU A 155 -1.57 -13.75 2.33
N SER A 156 -2.22 -13.58 1.17
CA SER A 156 -3.26 -14.48 0.72
C SER A 156 -2.75 -15.91 0.51
N PRO A 157 -3.53 -16.93 0.93
CA PRO A 157 -3.21 -18.33 0.62
C PRO A 157 -3.27 -18.63 -0.89
N HIS A 158 -3.86 -17.74 -1.70
CA HIS A 158 -3.99 -17.88 -3.14
C HIS A 158 -2.82 -17.27 -3.93
N ILE A 159 -1.88 -16.60 -3.26
CA ILE A 159 -0.71 -15.97 -3.87
C ILE A 159 0.56 -16.65 -3.34
N ALA A 160 1.44 -17.06 -4.26
CA ALA A 160 2.69 -17.75 -3.94
C ALA A 160 3.74 -17.49 -5.03
N GLY A 161 4.98 -17.96 -4.84
CA GLY A 161 6.00 -18.07 -5.90
C GLY A 161 6.07 -16.89 -6.88
N ALA A 162 5.70 -17.13 -8.13
CA ALA A 162 5.77 -16.15 -9.21
C ALA A 162 4.86 -14.93 -8.96
N GLU A 163 3.66 -15.13 -8.40
CA GLU A 163 2.75 -14.03 -8.08
C GLU A 163 3.36 -13.11 -6.98
N HIS A 164 4.07 -13.66 -6.00
CA HIS A 164 4.83 -12.83 -5.05
C HIS A 164 5.94 -12.04 -5.70
N ALA A 165 6.66 -12.62 -6.66
CA ALA A 165 7.68 -11.90 -7.42
C ALA A 165 7.05 -10.71 -8.19
N VAL A 166 5.87 -10.90 -8.79
CA VAL A 166 5.12 -9.83 -9.45
C VAL A 166 4.75 -8.71 -8.48
N LEU A 167 4.27 -9.02 -7.26
CA LEU A 167 3.97 -7.99 -6.26
C LEU A 167 5.23 -7.21 -5.85
N LEU A 168 6.37 -7.87 -5.69
CA LEU A 168 7.64 -7.19 -5.42
C LEU A 168 8.07 -6.29 -6.59
N ASP A 169 7.89 -6.74 -7.83
CA ASP A 169 8.19 -5.92 -9.01
C ASP A 169 7.29 -4.70 -9.09
N VAL A 170 5.99 -4.83 -8.80
CA VAL A 170 5.06 -3.68 -8.72
C VAL A 170 5.54 -2.63 -7.71
N ILE A 171 6.02 -3.07 -6.54
CA ILE A 171 6.59 -2.17 -5.52
C ILE A 171 7.88 -1.50 -6.04
N ALA A 172 8.78 -2.26 -6.66
CA ALA A 172 10.02 -1.72 -7.22
C ALA A 172 9.76 -0.71 -8.34
N GLU A 173 8.89 -1.02 -9.30
CA GLU A 173 8.51 -0.08 -10.37
C GLU A 173 7.98 1.23 -9.78
N ARG A 174 7.08 1.16 -8.79
CA ARG A 174 6.55 2.38 -8.16
C ARG A 174 7.63 3.21 -7.46
N LEU A 175 8.61 2.58 -6.81
CA LEU A 175 9.73 3.27 -6.18
C LEU A 175 10.65 3.94 -7.21
N LEU A 176 10.92 3.25 -8.32
CA LEU A 176 11.84 3.69 -9.38
C LEU A 176 11.23 4.80 -10.26
N GLU A 177 9.92 4.74 -10.52
CA GLU A 177 9.18 5.71 -11.33
C GLU A 177 8.60 6.86 -10.49
N GLN A 178 8.93 6.95 -9.19
CA GLN A 178 8.42 8.01 -8.32
C GLN A 178 8.92 9.38 -8.81
N PRO A 179 8.03 10.36 -9.07
CA PRO A 179 8.44 11.68 -9.52
C PRO A 179 9.34 12.40 -8.50
N THR A 180 10.42 12.99 -8.99
CA THR A 180 11.44 13.65 -8.13
C THR A 180 10.92 14.87 -7.36
N ASP A 181 9.84 15.48 -7.84
CA ASP A 181 9.15 16.63 -7.24
C ASP A 181 8.00 16.21 -6.31
N ALA A 182 7.69 14.91 -6.23
CA ALA A 182 6.69 14.33 -5.34
C ALA A 182 7.34 13.32 -4.39
N PRO A 183 8.13 13.75 -3.39
CA PRO A 183 8.80 12.84 -2.48
C PRO A 183 7.79 12.05 -1.62
N LEU A 184 8.13 10.80 -1.33
CA LEU A 184 7.40 9.96 -0.37
C LEU A 184 7.70 10.42 1.06
N ALA A 185 6.85 11.28 1.61
CA ALA A 185 7.07 11.98 2.89
C ALA A 185 5.98 11.76 3.94
N ALA A 186 4.95 10.95 3.64
CA ALA A 186 3.83 10.63 4.53
C ALA A 186 3.91 9.18 5.08
N GLY A 187 5.13 8.65 5.28
CA GLY A 187 5.36 7.32 5.85
C GLY A 187 5.19 6.16 4.84
N GLU A 188 5.11 6.46 3.55
CA GLU A 188 4.95 5.46 2.49
C GLU A 188 6.13 4.48 2.40
N PRO A 189 7.41 4.87 2.59
CA PRO A 189 8.52 3.92 2.55
C PRO A 189 8.41 2.82 3.61
N ASP A 190 7.95 3.15 4.83
CA ASP A 190 7.73 2.17 5.89
C ASP A 190 6.58 1.23 5.56
N ARG A 191 5.49 1.73 4.99
CA ARG A 191 4.34 0.90 4.60
C ARG A 191 4.67 -0.02 3.42
N LEU A 192 5.44 0.45 2.44
CA LEU A 192 5.98 -0.39 1.37
C LEU A 192 6.92 -1.47 1.92
N ALA A 193 7.81 -1.12 2.86
CA ALA A 193 8.66 -2.11 3.53
C ALA A 193 7.84 -3.13 4.32
N THR A 194 6.73 -2.70 4.95
CA THR A 194 5.81 -3.62 5.63
C THR A 194 5.13 -4.57 4.66
N ALA A 195 4.64 -4.10 3.51
CA ALA A 195 4.08 -4.94 2.46
C ALA A 195 5.09 -5.99 1.97
N VAL A 196 6.34 -5.60 1.76
CA VAL A 196 7.43 -6.51 1.41
C VAL A 196 7.68 -7.53 2.53
N MET A 197 7.70 -7.11 3.80
CA MET A 197 7.84 -8.04 4.92
C MET A 197 6.68 -9.04 5.02
N GLN A 198 5.46 -8.65 4.67
CA GLN A 198 4.30 -9.55 4.60
C GLN A 198 4.50 -10.62 3.52
N ILE A 199 4.89 -10.21 2.30
CA ILE A 199 5.23 -11.12 1.19
C ILE A 199 6.37 -12.07 1.61
N LEU A 200 7.46 -11.55 2.15
CA LEU A 200 8.64 -12.34 2.50
C LEU A 200 8.34 -13.40 3.57
N ARG A 201 7.43 -13.13 4.50
CA ARG A 201 7.04 -14.09 5.55
C ARG A 201 6.29 -15.30 5.01
N ARG A 202 5.80 -15.25 3.77
CA ARG A 202 5.25 -16.43 3.07
C ARG A 202 6.34 -17.41 2.66
N ASN A 203 7.60 -16.99 2.66
CA ASN A 203 8.77 -17.83 2.40
C ASN A 203 8.69 -18.62 1.08
N THR A 204 8.10 -18.02 0.04
CA THR A 204 7.97 -18.66 -1.28
C THR A 204 9.01 -18.19 -2.29
N LEU A 205 9.87 -17.25 -1.90
CA LEU A 205 10.89 -16.65 -2.75
C LEU A 205 12.28 -16.96 -2.18
N GLY A 206 13.19 -17.37 -3.06
CA GLY A 206 14.60 -17.59 -2.74
C GLY A 206 15.45 -16.35 -2.98
N THR A 207 16.72 -16.43 -2.57
CA THR A 207 17.70 -15.35 -2.79
C THR A 207 17.98 -15.12 -4.28
N ASP A 208 17.80 -16.13 -5.13
CA ASP A 208 17.91 -16.04 -6.59
C ASP A 208 16.95 -15.00 -7.20
N VAL A 209 15.80 -14.77 -6.58
CA VAL A 209 14.85 -13.72 -6.97
C VAL A 209 15.09 -12.43 -6.19
N LEU A 210 15.30 -12.54 -4.87
CA LEU A 210 15.34 -11.39 -3.98
C LEU A 210 16.62 -10.56 -4.11
N GLU A 211 17.76 -11.21 -4.36
CA GLU A 211 19.03 -10.51 -4.49
C GLU A 211 19.06 -9.58 -5.72
N PRO A 212 18.74 -10.04 -6.95
CA PRO A 212 18.62 -9.14 -8.10
C PRO A 212 17.61 -8.01 -7.89
N TRP A 213 16.50 -8.30 -7.19
CA TRP A 213 15.47 -7.31 -6.87
C TRP A 213 15.99 -6.20 -5.95
N ILE A 214 16.72 -6.53 -4.88
CA ILE A 214 17.38 -5.53 -4.02
C ILE A 214 18.46 -4.76 -4.78
N HIS A 215 19.29 -5.44 -5.58
CA HIS A 215 20.34 -4.79 -6.37
C HIS A 215 19.75 -3.75 -7.34
N ARG A 216 18.61 -4.05 -7.96
CA ARG A 216 17.87 -3.11 -8.81
C ARG A 216 17.49 -1.84 -8.04
N ILE A 217 16.92 -1.98 -6.84
CA ILE A 217 16.55 -0.84 -5.98
C ILE A 217 17.80 -0.10 -5.50
N GLY A 218 18.86 -0.82 -5.13
CA GLY A 218 20.15 -0.25 -4.73
C GLY A 218 20.78 0.60 -5.83
N ALA A 219 20.78 0.12 -7.07
CA ALA A 219 21.29 0.86 -8.21
C ALA A 219 20.50 2.16 -8.44
N ALA A 220 19.17 2.10 -8.36
CA ALA A 220 18.29 3.26 -8.46
C ALA A 220 18.40 4.22 -7.26
N GLY A 221 18.81 3.72 -6.09
CA GLY A 221 19.02 4.52 -4.89
C GLY A 221 20.43 5.09 -4.74
N ASN A 222 21.31 4.95 -5.74
CA ASN A 222 22.71 5.36 -5.65
C ASN A 222 22.94 6.76 -6.24
N PRO A 223 23.13 7.82 -5.42
CA PRO A 223 23.31 9.18 -5.92
C PRO A 223 24.69 9.43 -6.54
N PHE A 224 25.60 8.44 -6.51
CA PHE A 224 26.99 8.58 -6.98
C PHE A 224 27.24 7.96 -8.36
N GLY A 225 26.24 7.34 -9.00
CA GLY A 225 26.39 6.63 -10.27
C GLY A 225 25.98 7.41 -11.53
N GLY A 226 25.32 8.56 -11.37
CA GLY A 226 24.66 9.28 -12.48
C GLY A 226 25.35 10.58 -12.92
N PRO A 227 24.83 11.23 -13.97
CA PRO A 227 25.29 12.56 -14.41
C PRO A 227 25.11 13.61 -13.31
N VAL A 228 26.03 14.57 -13.22
CA VAL A 228 26.05 15.64 -12.19
C VAL A 228 25.29 16.91 -12.66
N ASP A 229 24.41 16.77 -13.64
CA ASP A 229 23.70 17.90 -14.28
C ASP A 229 22.33 18.21 -13.63
N HIS A 230 21.87 17.38 -12.70
CA HIS A 230 20.68 17.56 -11.88
C HIS A 230 20.95 17.12 -10.43
N ASP A 231 20.01 17.37 -9.51
CA ASP A 231 20.12 16.90 -8.13
C ASP A 231 19.94 15.36 -8.07
N PRO A 232 21.01 14.58 -7.79
CA PRO A 232 20.91 13.13 -7.74
C PRO A 232 20.17 12.64 -6.49
N TYR A 233 20.03 13.46 -5.46
CA TYR A 233 19.37 13.06 -4.20
C TYR A 233 17.86 13.04 -4.34
N ALA A 234 17.27 13.97 -5.09
CA ALA A 234 15.83 13.96 -5.37
C ALA A 234 15.40 12.69 -6.13
N ALA A 235 16.15 12.30 -7.17
CA ALA A 235 15.89 11.11 -7.97
C ALA A 235 16.08 9.79 -7.21
N THR A 236 16.97 9.77 -6.22
CA THR A 236 17.31 8.55 -5.46
C THR A 236 16.58 8.45 -4.13
N ALA A 237 15.79 9.47 -3.75
CA ALA A 237 15.18 9.59 -2.42
C ALA A 237 14.24 8.43 -2.07
N ALA A 238 13.33 8.06 -2.98
CA ALA A 238 12.33 7.02 -2.70
C ALA A 238 12.96 5.62 -2.53
N PRO A 239 13.80 5.12 -3.47
CA PRO A 239 14.52 3.86 -3.27
C PRO A 239 15.39 3.86 -2.02
N GLN A 240 16.07 4.97 -1.72
CA GLN A 240 16.94 5.08 -0.54
C GLN A 240 16.14 5.05 0.77
N ALA A 241 15.01 5.76 0.85
CA ALA A 241 14.13 5.72 2.01
C ALA A 241 13.56 4.32 2.23
N PHE A 242 13.15 3.65 1.15
CA PHE A 242 12.66 2.28 1.20
C PHE A 242 13.74 1.29 1.70
N LEU A 243 14.97 1.34 1.18
CA LEU A 243 16.06 0.45 1.64
C LEU A 243 16.33 0.60 3.14
N ARG A 244 16.28 1.84 3.66
CA ARG A 244 16.43 2.10 5.10
C ARG A 244 15.27 1.53 5.91
N ALA A 245 14.04 1.72 5.43
CA ALA A 245 12.85 1.17 6.08
C ALA A 245 12.86 -0.38 6.08
N LEU A 246 13.23 -1.00 4.95
CA LEU A 246 13.35 -2.45 4.84
C LEU A 246 14.47 -3.00 5.76
N PHE A 247 15.63 -2.34 5.80
CA PHE A 247 16.70 -2.69 6.73
C PHE A 247 16.23 -2.64 8.20
N LEU A 248 15.50 -1.58 8.57
CA LEU A 248 14.95 -1.43 9.92
C LEU A 248 13.99 -2.58 10.26
N GLN A 249 13.05 -2.88 9.36
CA GLN A 249 12.06 -3.93 9.59
C GLN A 249 12.69 -5.33 9.58
N LEU A 250 13.63 -5.64 8.67
CA LEU A 250 14.39 -6.89 8.70
C LEU A 250 15.22 -7.02 9.98
N SER A 251 15.73 -5.91 10.52
CA SER A 251 16.56 -5.93 11.73
C SER A 251 15.74 -6.12 12.99
N LEU A 252 14.58 -5.46 13.10
CA LEU A 252 13.85 -5.29 14.36
C LEU A 252 12.49 -6.01 14.42
N ALA A 253 11.94 -6.50 13.31
CA ALA A 253 10.62 -7.13 13.34
C ALA A 253 10.60 -8.40 14.20
N ALA A 254 9.56 -8.54 15.04
CA ALA A 254 9.37 -9.69 15.94
C ALA A 254 9.21 -11.03 15.20
N ARG A 255 8.68 -10.99 13.97
CA ARG A 255 8.47 -12.16 13.10
C ARG A 255 9.29 -12.00 11.81
N PRO A 256 10.55 -12.43 11.79
CA PRO A 256 11.39 -12.33 10.61
C PRO A 256 11.05 -13.43 9.57
N PRO A 257 11.20 -13.15 8.25
CA PRO A 257 11.13 -14.19 7.22
C PRO A 257 12.34 -15.13 7.29
N THR A 258 12.23 -16.32 6.69
CA THR A 258 13.32 -17.32 6.73
C THR A 258 14.58 -16.83 6.00
N VAL A 259 14.40 -16.09 4.91
CA VAL A 259 15.48 -15.48 4.11
C VAL A 259 16.18 -14.30 4.78
N ARG A 260 15.77 -13.90 6.01
CA ARG A 260 16.32 -12.72 6.70
C ARG A 260 17.85 -12.70 6.76
N PRO A 261 18.57 -13.76 7.17
CA PRO A 261 20.02 -13.67 7.32
C PRO A 261 20.73 -13.28 6.03
N ASP A 262 20.36 -13.93 4.91
CA ASP A 262 20.96 -13.68 3.61
C ASP A 262 20.51 -12.33 3.05
N LEU A 263 19.21 -12.03 3.13
CA LEU A 263 18.65 -10.78 2.60
C LEU A 263 19.19 -9.54 3.34
N LEU A 264 19.45 -9.65 4.64
CA LEU A 264 20.04 -8.56 5.42
C LEU A 264 21.44 -8.21 4.91
N LEU A 265 22.24 -9.20 4.49
CA LEU A 265 23.55 -8.95 3.88
C LEU A 265 23.41 -8.19 2.55
N VAL A 266 22.48 -8.62 1.69
CA VAL A 266 22.22 -7.95 0.41
C VAL A 266 21.77 -6.50 0.62
N VAL A 267 20.85 -6.26 1.57
CA VAL A 267 20.39 -4.90 1.90
C VAL A 267 21.51 -4.05 2.50
N ILE A 268 22.37 -4.62 3.36
CA ILE A 268 23.55 -3.92 3.91
C ILE A 268 24.50 -3.50 2.78
N ASP A 269 24.75 -4.37 1.80
CA ASP A 269 25.63 -4.05 0.68
C ASP A 269 25.03 -2.98 -0.22
N ALA A 270 23.72 -3.03 -0.49
CA ALA A 270 23.01 -1.94 -1.18
C ALA A 270 23.09 -0.62 -0.40
N LEU A 271 22.93 -0.64 0.93
CA LEU A 271 23.05 0.56 1.77
C LEU A 271 24.47 1.11 1.82
N ARG A 272 25.51 0.25 1.86
CA ARG A 272 26.91 0.66 1.75
C ARG A 272 27.20 1.33 0.43
N MET A 273 26.73 0.74 -0.67
CA MET A 273 26.87 1.32 -2.01
C MET A 273 26.21 2.70 -2.10
N THR A 274 24.97 2.82 -1.64
CA THR A 274 24.17 4.07 -1.73
C THR A 274 24.57 5.14 -0.71
N ASN A 275 25.41 4.81 0.29
CA ASN A 275 25.91 5.73 1.32
C ASN A 275 27.46 5.69 1.41
N THR A 276 28.11 5.43 0.28
CA THR A 276 29.55 5.19 0.14
C THR A 276 30.46 6.15 0.94
N PRO A 277 30.25 7.49 0.93
CA PRO A 277 31.12 8.43 1.67
C PRO A 277 31.14 8.21 3.19
N TYR A 278 30.11 7.57 3.74
CA TYR A 278 29.93 7.42 5.19
C TYR A 278 30.18 5.97 5.66
N LEU A 279 29.99 4.99 4.76
CA LEU A 279 29.99 3.57 5.11
C LEU A 279 31.12 2.76 4.44
N ARG A 280 32.01 3.41 3.68
CA ARG A 280 33.23 2.74 3.19
C ARG A 280 34.05 2.26 4.40
N VAL A 281 34.28 0.96 4.45
CA VAL A 281 35.35 0.41 5.30
C VAL A 281 36.65 0.76 4.60
N GLY A 282 37.47 1.61 5.22
CA GLY A 282 38.82 1.87 4.72
C GLY A 282 39.58 0.54 4.63
N THR A 283 40.00 0.16 3.43
CA THR A 283 41.06 -0.84 3.28
C THR A 283 42.37 -0.09 3.47
N ASP A 284 42.76 0.10 4.73
CA ASP A 284 44.16 0.38 5.06
C ASP A 284 45.00 -0.89 4.86
#